data_AF-A0A2I2GD74-F1
#
_entry.id   AF-A0A2I2GD74-F1
#
_cell.length_a   1.000
_cell.length_b   1.000
_cell.length_c   1.000
_cell.angle_alpha   90.00
_cell.angle_beta   90.00
_cell.angle_gamma   90.00
#
_symmetry.space_group_name_H-M   'P 1'
#
loop_
_entity.id
_entity.type
_entity.pdbx_description
1 polymer ?
#
loop_
_entity_poly.entity_id
_entity_poly.type
_entity_poly.pdbx_seq_one_letter_code
_entity_poly.pdbx_strand_id
1 'polypeptide(L)'
;METSSSPRSKRKASVSEALLQKRSRPSRCYVPECESAAHSRPAAGRLPEEGSIRSIICNNPRKRLYVAPIAWTSEHLQLLANDRGKRASARPDSSYPNMQPFSRIGSHRCGSLPFDYERRAAAKLPTDGVFSSYVTPSSLAYITFDTIKSLREKYTRVFKAKSVATVHIRRHSLRVLEPPNPVEDPYIVALLIALVQDQRRQQQRGRQHAKTTTDPVSSDGSKCITDSQACNKVNILAITGFVTTSVYVYTAIIPVEFLDKFDNPTHSSPSSPITVTCGGLPVKGAKSFETLHRLLCSGFCKTDAPQRSNPSD
;
A
#
# COMPACT_ATOMS: atom_id res chain seq x y z
N MET A 1 37.41 -68.63 9.64
CA MET A 1 36.97 -69.62 10.64
C MET A 1 36.22 -68.87 11.72
N GLU A 2 34.95 -69.25 11.91
CA GLU A 2 34.19 -69.30 13.18
C GLU A 2 34.12 -68.03 14.05
N THR A 3 33.00 -67.30 14.13
CA THR A 3 31.64 -67.53 14.71
C THR A 3 31.48 -66.67 15.96
N SER A 4 30.40 -65.87 16.04
CA SER A 4 29.47 -65.79 17.18
C SER A 4 28.68 -64.48 17.22
N SER A 5 27.47 -64.59 16.66
CA SER A 5 26.17 -64.09 17.12
C SER A 5 26.08 -63.39 18.49
N SER A 6 25.39 -62.23 18.53
CA SER A 6 24.60 -61.82 19.71
C SER A 6 23.38 -60.98 19.31
N PRO A 7 22.15 -61.35 19.73
CA PRO A 7 20.92 -60.61 19.46
C PRO A 7 20.47 -59.81 20.69
N ARG A 8 19.99 -58.57 20.51
CA ARG A 8 19.28 -57.86 21.60
C ARG A 8 18.01 -57.16 21.15
N SER A 9 16.93 -57.89 21.42
CA SER A 9 15.72 -57.46 22.12
C SER A 9 14.88 -56.32 21.54
N LYS A 10 13.80 -56.74 20.91
CA LYS A 10 12.55 -56.00 20.68
C LYS A 10 11.94 -55.64 22.04
N ARG A 11 11.68 -54.34 22.30
CA ARG A 11 10.66 -53.92 23.28
C ARG A 11 9.51 -53.25 22.54
N LYS A 12 8.42 -54.01 22.42
CA LYS A 12 7.07 -53.49 22.15
C LYS A 12 6.59 -52.82 23.43
N ALA A 13 6.30 -51.53 23.38
CA ALA A 13 5.47 -50.87 24.39
C ALA A 13 4.05 -50.76 23.83
N SER A 14 3.21 -51.65 24.37
CA SER A 14 1.76 -51.50 24.40
C SER A 14 1.44 -50.27 25.26
N VAL A 15 0.75 -49.28 24.69
CA VAL A 15 0.10 -48.23 25.49
C VAL A 15 -1.40 -48.34 25.23
N SER A 16 -2.05 -48.71 26.32
CA SER A 16 -3.46 -48.94 26.53
C SER A 16 -4.32 -47.72 26.23
N GLU A 17 -5.27 -47.95 25.34
CA GLU A 17 -6.68 -47.56 25.37
C GLU A 17 -7.21 -47.33 26.80
N ALA A 18 -7.56 -46.07 27.15
CA ALA A 18 -8.57 -45.69 28.15
C ALA A 18 -8.56 -44.17 28.39
N LEU A 19 -9.50 -43.43 27.80
CA LEU A 19 -10.56 -42.71 28.52
C LEU A 19 -11.28 -41.76 27.54
N LEU A 20 -12.49 -42.17 27.20
CA LEU A 20 -13.55 -41.36 26.65
C LEU A 20 -13.92 -40.27 27.66
N GLN A 21 -13.43 -39.04 27.49
CA GLN A 21 -13.95 -37.88 28.20
C GLN A 21 -14.80 -37.03 27.25
N LYS A 22 -16.10 -37.25 27.39
CA LYS A 22 -17.24 -36.53 26.80
C LYS A 22 -16.99 -35.03 26.76
N ARG A 23 -16.66 -34.49 25.58
CA ARG A 23 -16.77 -33.06 25.32
C ARG A 23 -18.24 -32.73 25.10
N SER A 24 -18.82 -32.16 26.15
CA SER A 24 -20.13 -31.53 26.18
C SER A 24 -20.23 -30.51 25.05
N ARG A 25 -21.30 -30.61 24.25
CA ARG A 25 -21.65 -29.64 23.19
C ARG A 25 -22.01 -28.31 23.86
N PRO A 26 -21.47 -27.16 23.43
CA PRO A 26 -21.96 -25.87 23.91
C PRO A 26 -23.39 -25.66 23.41
N SER A 27 -24.27 -25.33 24.37
CA SER A 27 -25.67 -25.00 24.18
C SER A 27 -25.88 -23.98 23.07
N ARG A 28 -26.81 -24.34 22.19
CA ARG A 28 -27.46 -23.50 21.19
C ARG A 28 -28.11 -22.31 21.91
N CYS A 29 -27.53 -21.12 21.76
CA CYS A 29 -28.17 -19.89 22.24
C CYS A 29 -29.41 -19.64 21.38
N TYR A 30 -30.57 -19.72 22.03
CA TYR A 30 -31.86 -19.32 21.49
C TYR A 30 -31.86 -17.78 21.41
N VAL A 31 -31.89 -17.24 20.19
CA VAL A 31 -32.02 -15.80 19.96
C VAL A 31 -33.51 -15.53 19.76
N PRO A 32 -34.14 -14.65 20.57
CA PRO A 32 -35.53 -14.28 20.36
C PRO A 32 -35.70 -13.55 19.04
N GLU A 33 -36.78 -13.90 18.36
CA GLU A 33 -37.26 -13.40 17.10
C GLU A 33 -37.63 -11.91 17.25
N CYS A 34 -36.76 -11.01 16.78
CA CYS A 34 -37.11 -9.61 16.53
C CYS A 34 -37.80 -9.52 15.17
N GLU A 35 -39.09 -9.81 15.14
CA GLU A 35 -39.97 -9.37 14.06
C GLU A 35 -40.15 -7.85 14.10
N SER A 36 -40.35 -7.26 12.92
CA SER A 36 -40.69 -5.86 12.64
C SER A 36 -39.54 -4.84 12.48
N ALA A 37 -38.77 -5.03 11.41
CA ALA A 37 -38.35 -3.89 10.59
C ALA A 37 -38.31 -4.34 9.13
N ALA A 38 -39.08 -3.67 8.28
CA ALA A 38 -39.13 -3.90 6.84
C ALA A 38 -37.72 -3.76 6.22
N HIS A 39 -37.01 -4.88 6.13
CA HIS A 39 -35.77 -4.99 5.38
C HIS A 39 -36.16 -4.90 3.91
N SER A 40 -35.85 -3.74 3.32
CA SER A 40 -35.78 -3.58 1.88
C SER A 40 -34.99 -4.76 1.32
N ARG A 41 -35.66 -5.64 0.57
CA ARG A 41 -35.01 -6.72 -0.18
C ARG A 41 -33.81 -6.11 -0.90
N PRO A 42 -32.58 -6.63 -0.73
CA PRO A 42 -31.45 -6.15 -1.51
C PRO A 42 -31.82 -6.36 -2.98
N ALA A 43 -31.90 -5.25 -3.72
CA ALA A 43 -32.27 -5.25 -5.13
C ALA A 43 -31.46 -6.33 -5.86
N ALA A 44 -32.16 -7.18 -6.61
CA ALA A 44 -31.57 -8.27 -7.38
C ALA A 44 -30.30 -7.78 -8.11
N GLY A 45 -29.24 -8.58 -7.99
CA GLY A 45 -27.85 -8.19 -8.23
C GLY A 45 -27.63 -7.42 -9.53
N ARG A 46 -27.43 -6.11 -9.41
CA ARG A 46 -26.82 -5.34 -10.49
C ARG A 46 -25.43 -5.91 -10.73
N LEU A 47 -25.23 -6.47 -11.92
CA LEU A 47 -23.92 -6.88 -12.38
C LEU A 47 -23.00 -5.63 -12.40
N PRO A 48 -21.73 -5.75 -12.00
CA PRO A 48 -20.77 -4.66 -12.10
C PRO A 48 -20.67 -4.18 -13.56
N GLU A 49 -20.58 -2.87 -13.76
CA GLU A 49 -20.42 -2.31 -15.11
C GLU A 49 -19.11 -2.82 -15.73
N GLU A 50 -19.10 -3.06 -17.04
CA GLU A 50 -17.90 -3.50 -17.74
C GLU A 50 -16.82 -2.41 -17.70
N GLY A 51 -15.59 -2.80 -17.35
CA GLY A 51 -14.48 -1.88 -17.07
C GLY A 51 -14.41 -1.37 -15.63
N SER A 52 -15.45 -1.52 -14.81
CA SER A 52 -15.38 -1.19 -13.39
C SER A 52 -14.32 -2.04 -12.66
N ILE A 53 -13.69 -1.51 -11.60
CA ILE A 53 -12.69 -2.27 -10.80
C ILE A 53 -13.29 -3.60 -10.33
N ARG A 54 -14.56 -3.60 -9.92
CA ARG A 54 -15.26 -4.81 -9.48
C ARG A 54 -15.44 -5.81 -10.61
N SER A 55 -15.76 -5.36 -11.83
CA SER A 55 -15.81 -6.24 -13.01
C SER A 55 -14.44 -6.85 -13.32
N ILE A 56 -13.36 -6.04 -13.27
CA ILE A 56 -11.98 -6.52 -13.49
C ILE A 56 -11.61 -7.57 -12.44
N ILE A 57 -11.97 -7.37 -11.17
CA ILE A 57 -11.76 -8.35 -10.08
C ILE A 57 -12.51 -9.66 -10.39
N CYS A 58 -13.80 -9.57 -10.74
CA CYS A 58 -14.62 -10.74 -11.06
C CYS A 58 -14.09 -11.52 -12.27
N ASN A 59 -13.56 -10.83 -13.28
CA ASN A 59 -13.00 -11.43 -14.49
C ASN A 59 -11.59 -12.03 -14.28
N ASN A 60 -10.92 -11.71 -13.17
CA ASN A 60 -9.56 -12.17 -12.87
C ASN A 60 -9.47 -12.85 -11.49
N PRO A 61 -10.30 -13.88 -11.19
CA PRO A 61 -10.42 -14.44 -9.84
C PRO A 61 -9.11 -15.06 -9.33
N ARG A 62 -8.24 -15.50 -10.23
CA ARG A 62 -6.93 -16.10 -9.89
C ARG A 62 -5.85 -15.07 -9.60
N LYS A 63 -6.00 -13.83 -10.06
CA LYS A 63 -4.98 -12.78 -9.94
C LYS A 63 -5.03 -12.01 -8.62
N ARG A 64 -6.03 -12.28 -7.78
CA ARG A 64 -6.20 -11.68 -6.44
C ARG A 64 -6.01 -10.16 -6.43
N LEU A 65 -6.72 -9.46 -7.31
CA LEU A 65 -6.65 -7.99 -7.42
C LEU A 65 -7.00 -7.24 -6.13
N TYR A 66 -7.76 -7.87 -5.23
CA TYR A 66 -8.09 -7.34 -3.90
C TYR A 66 -7.11 -7.87 -2.84
N VAL A 67 -5.83 -7.48 -2.95
CA VAL A 67 -4.81 -7.75 -1.94
C VAL A 67 -4.27 -6.45 -1.37
N ALA A 68 -3.69 -6.53 -0.18
CA ALA A 68 -3.00 -5.40 0.45
C ALA A 68 -1.96 -4.82 -0.54
N PRO A 69 -1.81 -3.49 -0.66
CA PRO A 69 -0.92 -2.91 -1.66
C PRO A 69 0.54 -3.36 -1.59
N ILE A 70 1.02 -3.82 -0.43
CA ILE A 70 2.35 -4.44 -0.28
C ILE A 70 2.53 -5.72 -1.11
N ALA A 71 1.43 -6.33 -1.56
CA ALA A 71 1.40 -7.51 -2.40
C ALA A 71 1.18 -7.17 -3.89
N TRP A 72 1.11 -5.90 -4.26
CA TRP A 72 0.93 -5.51 -5.66
C TRP A 72 2.18 -5.86 -6.48
N THR A 73 1.90 -6.29 -7.70
CA THR A 73 2.87 -6.60 -8.76
C THR A 73 2.60 -5.67 -9.96
N SER A 74 3.50 -5.64 -10.94
CA SER A 74 3.29 -4.86 -12.17
C SER A 74 2.00 -5.25 -12.90
N GLU A 75 1.60 -6.52 -12.83
CA GLU A 75 0.34 -7.02 -13.36
C GLU A 75 -0.89 -6.36 -12.73
N HIS A 76 -0.85 -6.08 -11.42
CA HIS A 76 -1.93 -5.36 -10.74
C HIS A 76 -2.08 -3.94 -11.29
N LEU A 77 -0.96 -3.25 -11.52
CA LEU A 77 -0.97 -1.90 -12.09
C LEU A 77 -1.46 -1.91 -13.54
N GLN A 78 -1.04 -2.89 -14.33
CA GLN A 78 -1.54 -3.06 -15.70
C GLN A 78 -3.04 -3.28 -15.72
N LEU A 79 -3.59 -4.10 -14.82
CA LEU A 79 -5.03 -4.34 -14.74
C LEU A 79 -5.80 -3.09 -14.30
N LEU A 80 -5.23 -2.25 -13.42
CA LEU A 80 -5.83 -0.97 -13.02
C LEU A 80 -5.74 0.11 -14.11
N ALA A 81 -4.67 0.10 -14.91
CA ALA A 81 -4.45 1.06 -15.98
C ALA A 81 -5.17 0.70 -17.29
N ASN A 82 -5.31 -0.60 -17.58
CA ASN A 82 -5.88 -1.12 -18.84
C ASN A 82 -7.42 -1.16 -18.85
N ASP A 83 -8.04 -0.20 -18.19
CA ASP A 83 -9.46 0.06 -18.37
C ASP A 83 -9.65 0.85 -19.68
N ARG A 84 -9.46 0.17 -20.83
CA ARG A 84 -10.18 0.35 -22.10
C ARG A 84 -9.49 -0.27 -23.30
N GLY A 85 -10.33 -0.89 -24.14
CA GLY A 85 -10.61 -0.40 -25.50
C GLY A 85 -9.48 0.35 -26.22
N LYS A 86 -8.93 -0.33 -27.23
CA LYS A 86 -8.18 0.17 -28.39
C LYS A 86 -7.95 1.69 -28.48
N ARG A 87 -6.66 2.05 -28.37
CA ARG A 87 -5.91 3.14 -29.03
C ARG A 87 -6.23 4.59 -28.61
N ALA A 88 -5.19 5.29 -28.14
CA ALA A 88 -4.49 6.31 -28.92
C ALA A 88 -3.12 6.59 -28.27
N SER A 89 -2.05 6.47 -29.07
CA SER A 89 -0.69 6.84 -28.70
C SER A 89 -0.58 8.37 -28.72
N ALA A 90 -0.58 9.00 -27.55
CA ALA A 90 -0.16 10.39 -27.39
C ALA A 90 1.24 10.42 -26.74
N ARG A 91 2.19 11.08 -27.41
CA ARG A 91 3.54 11.34 -26.87
C ARG A 91 3.45 12.42 -25.79
N PRO A 92 4.17 12.30 -24.66
CA PRO A 92 4.25 13.39 -23.70
C PRO A 92 5.29 14.42 -24.14
N ASP A 93 4.88 15.68 -24.17
CA ASP A 93 5.78 16.83 -24.32
C ASP A 93 6.60 17.03 -23.04
N SER A 94 7.93 17.04 -23.22
CA SER A 94 8.92 17.23 -22.17
C SER A 94 9.07 18.72 -21.85
N SER A 95 8.42 19.17 -20.77
CA SER A 95 8.77 20.43 -20.12
C SER A 95 8.91 20.20 -18.61
N TYR A 96 10.12 20.43 -18.09
CA TYR A 96 10.42 20.30 -16.67
C TYR A 96 10.01 21.59 -15.94
N PRO A 97 9.20 21.53 -14.86
CA PRO A 97 8.93 22.69 -14.04
C PRO A 97 10.04 22.93 -13.01
N ASN A 98 10.30 24.21 -12.79
CA ASN A 98 11.22 24.79 -11.81
C ASN A 98 10.85 24.39 -10.36
N MET A 99 11.81 23.89 -9.58
CA MET A 99 11.60 23.49 -8.18
C MET A 99 11.80 24.69 -7.24
N GLN A 100 10.78 25.01 -6.43
CA GLN A 100 10.87 26.05 -5.40
C GLN A 100 11.44 25.52 -4.07
N PRO A 101 12.03 26.39 -3.22
CA PRO A 101 12.63 25.98 -1.95
C PRO A 101 11.59 25.67 -0.88
N PHE A 102 11.70 24.48 -0.27
CA PHE A 102 10.83 24.02 0.81
C PHE A 102 11.23 24.68 2.15
N SER A 103 10.27 25.33 2.84
CA SER A 103 10.46 25.87 4.19
C SER A 103 9.70 25.07 5.24
N ARG A 104 10.36 24.86 6.39
CA ARG A 104 9.91 24.32 7.69
C ARG A 104 8.84 23.22 7.61
N ILE A 105 9.33 21.99 7.47
CA ILE A 105 8.55 20.76 7.47
C ILE A 105 8.26 20.34 8.91
N GLY A 106 7.00 20.40 9.34
CA GLY A 106 6.56 19.78 10.58
C GLY A 106 6.51 18.26 10.42
N SER A 107 7.39 17.52 11.10
CA SER A 107 7.44 16.06 11.03
C SER A 107 6.65 15.42 12.18
N HIS A 108 5.58 14.70 11.86
CA HIS A 108 4.78 13.97 12.84
C HIS A 108 4.75 12.47 12.53
N ARG A 109 5.40 11.69 13.40
CA ARG A 109 5.30 10.22 13.60
C ARG A 109 5.72 9.35 12.41
N CYS A 110 6.07 8.10 12.71
CA CYS A 110 6.14 7.03 11.70
C CYS A 110 4.83 7.06 10.89
N GLY A 111 4.93 7.50 9.64
CA GLY A 111 3.77 7.90 8.85
C GLY A 111 3.09 6.67 8.28
N SER A 112 1.81 6.48 8.57
CA SER A 112 1.00 5.49 7.84
C SER A 112 -0.04 6.22 7.02
N LEU A 113 -0.05 6.04 5.71
CA LEU A 113 -1.05 6.62 4.83
C LEU A 113 -2.27 5.70 4.74
N PRO A 114 -3.50 6.19 4.95
CA PRO A 114 -4.69 5.41 4.68
C PRO A 114 -4.85 5.23 3.16
N PHE A 115 -4.93 3.98 2.73
CA PHE A 115 -5.34 3.62 1.39
C PHE A 115 -6.82 3.25 1.41
N ASP A 116 -7.63 4.04 0.72
CA ASP A 116 -9.08 3.89 0.73
C ASP A 116 -9.56 3.09 -0.48
N TYR A 117 -10.59 2.28 -0.25
CA TYR A 117 -11.37 1.58 -1.27
C TYR A 117 -12.84 1.61 -0.83
N GLU A 118 -13.76 1.93 -1.73
CA GLU A 118 -15.17 2.20 -1.41
C GLU A 118 -15.34 3.28 -0.33
N ARG A 119 -14.49 4.31 -0.36
CA ARG A 119 -14.43 5.40 0.65
C ARG A 119 -14.20 4.90 2.08
N ARG A 120 -13.63 3.71 2.25
CA ARG A 120 -13.27 3.11 3.54
C ARG A 120 -11.78 2.81 3.55
N ALA A 121 -11.14 2.99 4.70
CA ALA A 121 -9.74 2.65 4.88
C ALA A 121 -9.52 1.13 4.73
N ALA A 122 -9.05 0.70 3.57
CA ALA A 122 -8.83 -0.69 3.22
C ALA A 122 -7.46 -1.19 3.69
N ALA A 123 -6.46 -0.31 3.68
CA ALA A 123 -5.13 -0.61 4.20
C ALA A 123 -4.49 0.63 4.83
N LYS A 124 -3.49 0.40 5.67
CA LYS A 124 -2.55 1.44 6.13
C LYS A 124 -1.21 1.14 5.49
N LEU A 125 -0.67 2.10 4.76
CA LEU A 125 0.61 1.97 4.06
C LEU A 125 1.71 2.60 4.92
N PRO A 126 2.61 1.80 5.52
CA PRO A 126 3.73 2.34 6.27
C PRO A 126 4.69 3.11 5.35
N THR A 127 5.13 4.25 5.83
CA THR A 127 6.12 5.13 5.22
C THR A 127 7.12 5.56 6.28
N ASP A 128 8.30 5.98 5.86
CA ASP A 128 9.32 6.48 6.79
C ASP A 128 9.05 7.95 7.18
N GLY A 129 8.25 8.68 6.39
CA GLY A 129 7.74 10.01 6.72
C GLY A 129 6.67 10.50 5.75
N VAL A 130 5.79 11.37 6.23
CA VAL A 130 4.82 12.12 5.40
C VAL A 130 4.94 13.59 5.73
N PHE A 131 5.05 14.40 4.69
CA PHE A 131 5.30 15.83 4.77
C PHE A 131 4.20 16.60 4.05
N SER A 132 3.73 17.66 4.71
CA SER A 132 2.74 18.57 4.15
C SER A 132 3.39 19.93 3.90
N SER A 133 2.99 20.59 2.81
CA SER A 133 3.29 21.99 2.58
C SER A 133 2.15 22.86 3.12
N TYR A 134 2.44 24.13 3.38
CA TYR A 134 1.41 25.12 3.72
C TYR A 134 0.41 25.33 2.57
N VAL A 135 0.84 25.10 1.32
CA VAL A 135 -0.03 25.24 0.12
C VAL A 135 -0.85 23.99 -0.14
N THR A 136 -0.24 22.81 0.05
CA THR A 136 -0.81 21.52 -0.35
C THR A 136 -0.69 20.50 0.78
N PRO A 137 -1.82 19.99 1.31
CA PRO A 137 -1.79 18.98 2.35
C PRO A 137 -1.19 17.67 1.83
N SER A 138 -0.36 17.00 2.64
CA SER A 138 0.26 15.69 2.36
C SER A 138 0.82 15.55 0.94
N SER A 139 1.65 16.50 0.51
CA SER A 139 2.17 16.54 -0.87
C SER A 139 3.42 15.69 -1.11
N LEU A 140 4.08 15.21 -0.05
CA LEU A 140 5.33 14.46 -0.13
C LEU A 140 5.35 13.32 0.88
N ALA A 141 5.65 12.09 0.45
CA ALA A 141 6.04 11.00 1.36
C ALA A 141 7.49 10.60 1.15
N TYR A 142 8.04 9.96 2.17
CA TYR A 142 9.39 9.43 2.18
C TYR A 142 9.39 7.95 2.55
N ILE A 143 10.15 7.16 1.80
CA ILE A 143 10.30 5.72 2.04
C ILE A 143 11.66 5.22 1.57
N THR A 144 12.25 4.25 2.25
CA THR A 144 13.44 3.55 1.80
C THR A 144 13.07 2.24 1.11
N PHE A 145 13.85 1.82 0.12
CA PHE A 145 13.65 0.49 -0.50
C PHE A 145 13.87 -0.66 0.50
N ASP A 146 14.69 -0.44 1.54
CA ASP A 146 14.87 -1.39 2.63
C ASP A 146 13.59 -1.53 3.49
N THR A 147 12.86 -0.43 3.71
CA THR A 147 11.53 -0.46 4.33
C THR A 147 10.56 -1.27 3.49
N ILE A 148 10.47 -1.04 2.18
CA ILE A 148 9.60 -1.82 1.27
C ILE A 148 9.94 -3.31 1.32
N LYS A 149 11.23 -3.65 1.21
CA LYS A 149 11.72 -5.02 1.31
C LYS A 149 11.34 -5.68 2.64
N SER A 150 11.57 -4.98 3.75
CA SER A 150 11.21 -5.44 5.10
C SER A 150 9.71 -5.67 5.25
N LEU A 151 8.88 -4.81 4.65
CA LEU A 151 7.43 -4.96 4.62
C LEU A 151 7.01 -6.21 3.83
N ARG A 152 7.58 -6.44 2.64
CA ARG A 152 7.32 -7.65 1.82
C ARG A 152 7.77 -8.92 2.54
N GLU A 153 8.95 -8.89 3.19
CA GLU A 153 9.42 -9.97 4.05
C GLU A 153 8.45 -10.28 5.19
N LYS A 154 7.96 -9.25 5.88
CA LYS A 154 6.98 -9.42 6.96
C LYS A 154 5.65 -9.95 6.45
N TYR A 155 5.20 -9.49 5.29
CA TYR A 155 3.95 -9.95 4.67
C TYR A 155 4.00 -11.44 4.30
N THR A 156 5.14 -11.94 3.85
CA THR A 156 5.32 -13.38 3.52
C THR A 156 5.60 -14.27 4.74
N ARG A 157 5.84 -13.71 5.93
CA ARG A 157 6.17 -14.44 7.18
C ARG A 157 4.96 -15.11 7.86
N VAL A 158 3.86 -15.38 7.16
CA VAL A 158 2.62 -15.94 7.75
C VAL A 158 2.86 -17.28 8.48
N PHE A 159 3.95 -18.00 8.19
CA PHE A 159 4.31 -19.23 8.88
C PHE A 159 5.73 -19.16 9.45
N LYS A 160 5.90 -19.53 10.72
CA LYS A 160 7.23 -19.85 11.28
C LYS A 160 7.78 -21.03 10.48
N ALA A 161 8.64 -20.76 9.51
CA ALA A 161 9.19 -21.75 8.61
C ALA A 161 10.03 -22.76 9.41
N LYS A 162 9.46 -23.94 9.67
CA LYS A 162 10.14 -25.05 10.35
C LYS A 162 10.74 -26.06 9.37
N SER A 163 10.32 -26.03 8.10
CA SER A 163 10.73 -26.99 7.08
C SER A 163 11.36 -26.35 5.85
N VAL A 164 12.26 -27.08 5.19
CA VAL A 164 12.91 -26.65 3.93
C VAL A 164 11.88 -26.27 2.86
N ALA A 165 10.78 -27.02 2.74
CA ALA A 165 9.69 -26.71 1.81
C ALA A 165 9.05 -25.33 2.09
N THR A 166 8.78 -25.00 3.35
CA THR A 166 8.24 -23.68 3.72
C THR A 166 9.20 -22.53 3.41
N VAL A 167 10.51 -22.76 3.54
CA VAL A 167 11.53 -21.78 3.14
C VAL A 167 11.52 -21.55 1.62
N HIS A 168 11.40 -22.61 0.83
CA HIS A 168 11.33 -22.52 -0.63
C HIS A 168 10.06 -21.79 -1.10
N ILE A 169 8.90 -22.13 -0.53
CA ILE A 169 7.63 -21.46 -0.83
C ILE A 169 7.72 -19.97 -0.46
N ARG A 170 8.32 -19.64 0.69
CA ARG A 170 8.52 -18.25 1.12
C ARG A 170 9.44 -17.50 0.16
N ARG A 171 10.60 -18.06 -0.19
CA ARG A 171 11.54 -17.44 -1.13
C ARG A 171 10.92 -17.28 -2.52
N HIS A 172 10.12 -18.25 -2.95
CA HIS A 172 9.35 -18.13 -4.19
C HIS A 172 8.33 -17.00 -4.12
N SER A 173 7.55 -16.94 -3.03
CA SER A 173 6.54 -15.87 -2.84
C SER A 173 7.17 -14.48 -2.81
N LEU A 174 8.33 -14.33 -2.15
CA LEU A 174 9.08 -13.06 -2.16
C LEU A 174 9.54 -12.68 -3.56
N ARG A 175 10.10 -13.62 -4.33
CA ARG A 175 10.52 -13.37 -5.71
C ARG A 175 9.38 -12.99 -6.65
N VAL A 176 8.16 -13.49 -6.40
CA VAL A 176 6.97 -13.12 -7.18
C VAL A 176 6.50 -11.70 -6.84
N LEU A 177 6.73 -11.27 -5.59
CA LEU A 177 6.33 -9.96 -5.11
C LEU A 177 7.34 -8.86 -5.47
N GLU A 178 8.63 -9.15 -5.34
CA GLU A 178 9.69 -8.19 -5.64
C GLU A 178 9.78 -7.92 -7.15
N PRO A 179 9.71 -6.66 -7.58
CA PRO A 179 9.91 -6.32 -8.98
C PRO A 179 11.36 -6.60 -9.40
N PRO A 180 11.62 -6.91 -10.69
CA PRO A 180 12.98 -7.03 -11.20
C PRO A 180 13.80 -5.75 -11.01
N ASN A 181 13.14 -4.59 -11.16
CA ASN A 181 13.71 -3.28 -10.90
C ASN A 181 13.03 -2.68 -9.65
N PRO A 182 13.74 -2.51 -8.51
CA PRO A 182 13.19 -1.88 -7.32
C PRO A 182 12.63 -0.48 -7.58
N VAL A 183 13.21 0.26 -8.51
CA VAL A 183 12.77 1.62 -8.86
C VAL A 183 11.34 1.62 -9.44
N GLU A 184 10.88 0.50 -9.99
CA GLU A 184 9.54 0.33 -10.55
C GLU A 184 8.60 -0.42 -9.59
N ASP A 185 8.87 -0.36 -8.27
CA ASP A 185 8.07 -1.09 -7.30
C ASP A 185 6.60 -0.61 -7.27
N PRO A 186 5.62 -1.50 -7.51
CA PRO A 186 4.19 -1.16 -7.49
C PRO A 186 3.68 -0.58 -6.18
N TYR A 187 4.37 -0.86 -5.07
CA TYR A 187 4.05 -0.28 -3.77
C TYR A 187 4.22 1.24 -3.76
N ILE A 188 5.16 1.78 -4.56
CA ILE A 188 5.37 3.22 -4.69
C ILE A 188 4.14 3.87 -5.35
N VAL A 189 3.56 3.23 -6.36
CA VAL A 189 2.33 3.71 -7.02
C VAL A 189 1.16 3.68 -6.04
N ALA A 190 1.05 2.64 -5.21
CA ALA A 190 0.03 2.59 -4.16
C ALA A 190 0.17 3.74 -3.15
N LEU A 191 1.40 4.08 -2.76
CA LEU A 191 1.68 5.22 -1.88
C LEU A 191 1.30 6.55 -2.53
N LEU A 192 1.58 6.73 -3.84
CA LEU A 192 1.19 7.93 -4.58
C LEU A 192 -0.33 8.08 -4.61
N ILE A 193 -1.07 6.99 -4.85
CA ILE A 193 -2.54 6.99 -4.79
C ILE A 193 -3.03 7.36 -3.38
N ALA A 194 -2.47 6.73 -2.34
CA ALA A 194 -2.86 7.01 -0.95
C ALA A 194 -2.59 8.47 -0.54
N LEU A 195 -1.49 9.07 -1.00
CA LEU A 195 -1.19 10.48 -0.78
C LEU A 195 -2.27 11.38 -1.38
N VAL A 196 -2.65 11.13 -2.63
CA VAL A 196 -3.68 11.93 -3.29
C VAL A 196 -5.05 11.75 -2.61
N GLN A 197 -5.40 10.53 -2.21
CA GLN A 197 -6.62 10.28 -1.44
C GLN A 197 -6.61 11.06 -0.12
N ASP A 198 -5.47 11.10 0.58
CA ASP A 198 -5.32 11.88 1.81
C ASP A 198 -5.47 13.38 1.58
N GLN A 199 -4.82 13.91 0.54
CA GLN A 199 -4.95 15.30 0.11
C GLN A 199 -6.43 15.66 -0.16
N ARG A 200 -7.16 14.83 -0.92
CA ARG A 200 -8.59 15.03 -1.23
C ARG A 200 -9.44 15.09 0.05
N ARG A 201 -9.20 14.19 1.01
CA ARG A 201 -9.92 14.18 2.30
C ARG A 201 -9.65 15.44 3.12
N GLN A 202 -8.40 15.89 3.20
CA GLN A 202 -8.05 17.08 3.96
C GLN A 202 -8.69 18.35 3.37
N GLN A 203 -8.73 18.48 2.05
CA GLN A 203 -9.41 19.60 1.38
C GLN A 203 -10.92 19.63 1.68
N GLN A 204 -11.57 18.48 1.69
CA GLN A 204 -13.00 18.39 2.02
C GLN A 204 -13.28 18.80 3.47
N ARG A 205 -12.41 18.43 4.42
CA ARG A 205 -12.52 18.85 5.82
C ARG A 205 -12.35 20.37 5.99
N GLY A 206 -11.38 20.97 5.30
CA GLY A 206 -11.17 22.42 5.35
C GLY A 206 -12.38 23.22 4.86
N ARG A 207 -13.06 22.74 3.80
CA ARG A 207 -14.26 23.39 3.26
C ARG A 207 -15.46 23.33 4.20
N GLN A 208 -15.59 22.26 4.99
CA GLN A 208 -16.70 22.13 5.94
C GLN A 208 -16.55 23.10 7.12
N HIS A 209 -15.33 23.35 7.60
CA HIS A 209 -15.07 24.31 8.67
C HIS A 209 -15.23 25.77 8.24
N ALA A 210 -14.92 26.12 6.99
CA ALA A 210 -15.11 27.48 6.48
C ALA A 210 -16.60 27.86 6.32
N LYS A 211 -17.49 26.87 6.14
CA LYS A 211 -18.92 27.10 5.89
C LYS A 211 -19.72 27.45 7.16
N THR A 212 -19.16 27.26 8.35
CA THR A 212 -19.86 27.48 9.63
C THR A 212 -19.67 28.87 10.25
N THR A 213 -18.87 29.76 9.64
CA THR A 213 -18.44 31.03 10.32
C THR A 213 -18.81 32.32 9.56
N THR A 214 -19.61 32.28 8.48
CA THR A 214 -19.96 33.54 7.79
C THR A 214 -21.39 33.52 7.28
N ASP A 215 -22.17 34.51 7.73
CA ASP A 215 -23.52 34.81 7.30
C ASP A 215 -23.62 35.02 5.77
N PRO A 216 -24.79 34.72 5.16
CA PRO A 216 -24.94 34.74 3.72
C PRO A 216 -25.15 36.17 3.21
N VAL A 217 -24.08 36.84 2.80
CA VAL A 217 -24.18 38.01 1.92
C VAL A 217 -23.84 37.58 0.49
N SER A 218 -24.89 37.63 -0.34
CA SER A 218 -24.85 37.41 -1.79
C SER A 218 -23.79 38.27 -2.47
N SER A 219 -22.95 37.66 -3.31
CA SER A 219 -22.32 38.33 -4.45
C SER A 219 -21.86 37.31 -5.49
N ASP A 220 -22.76 37.13 -6.47
CA ASP A 220 -22.54 37.21 -7.90
C ASP A 220 -21.22 36.67 -8.51
N GLY A 221 -21.36 35.52 -9.18
CA GLY A 221 -21.14 35.47 -10.63
C GLY A 221 -19.75 35.75 -11.18
N SER A 222 -18.73 34.92 -10.88
CA SER A 222 -17.60 34.75 -11.81
C SER A 222 -17.15 33.30 -11.88
N LYS A 223 -17.78 32.56 -12.81
CA LYS A 223 -17.47 31.18 -13.16
C LYS A 223 -16.44 31.22 -14.29
N CYS A 224 -15.16 31.38 -13.96
CA CYS A 224 -14.08 31.19 -14.93
C CYS A 224 -13.94 29.68 -15.20
N ILE A 225 -14.46 29.29 -16.35
CA ILE A 225 -14.27 27.97 -16.98
C ILE A 225 -12.78 27.86 -17.33
N THR A 226 -12.04 27.15 -16.48
CA THR A 226 -10.90 26.36 -16.95
C THR A 226 -11.26 24.92 -16.68
N ASP A 227 -11.78 24.24 -17.71
CA ASP A 227 -11.93 22.77 -17.80
C ASP A 227 -10.55 22.08 -17.88
N SER A 228 -9.59 22.55 -17.09
CA SER A 228 -8.40 21.76 -16.78
C SER A 228 -8.84 20.71 -15.78
N GLN A 229 -9.23 19.55 -16.32
CA GLN A 229 -9.42 18.28 -15.63
C GLN A 229 -8.56 18.26 -14.35
N ALA A 230 -9.20 18.36 -13.19
CA ALA A 230 -8.51 18.61 -11.93
C ALA A 230 -7.56 17.43 -11.66
N CYS A 231 -6.27 17.64 -11.85
CA CYS A 231 -5.25 16.64 -11.60
C CYS A 231 -4.55 16.94 -10.28
N ASN A 232 -4.33 15.91 -9.46
CA ASN A 232 -3.57 16.06 -8.24
C ASN A 232 -2.12 15.67 -8.50
N LYS A 233 -1.20 16.58 -8.13
CA LYS A 233 0.24 16.35 -8.21
C LYS A 233 0.78 16.01 -6.82
N VAL A 234 1.40 14.85 -6.70
CA VAL A 234 2.06 14.40 -5.47
C VAL A 234 3.46 13.88 -5.77
N ASN A 235 4.30 13.88 -4.73
CA ASN A 235 5.68 13.42 -4.86
C ASN A 235 6.00 12.35 -3.81
N ILE A 236 6.88 11.42 -4.16
CA ILE A 236 7.52 10.50 -3.21
C ILE A 236 9.02 10.61 -3.37
N LEU A 237 9.71 10.69 -2.23
CA LEU A 237 11.15 10.56 -2.14
C LEU A 237 11.47 9.13 -1.73
N ALA A 238 12.10 8.35 -2.61
CA ALA A 238 12.60 7.04 -2.28
C ALA A 238 14.12 7.00 -2.22
N ILE A 239 14.64 6.24 -1.27
CA ILE A 239 16.07 6.15 -1.04
C ILE A 239 16.53 4.69 -1.12
N THR A 240 17.52 4.42 -1.97
CA THR A 240 18.24 3.14 -1.97
C THR A 240 19.18 3.08 -0.77
N GLY A 241 19.22 1.93 -0.08
CA GLY A 241 20.04 1.75 1.11
C GLY A 241 21.53 2.06 0.89
N PHE A 242 22.32 1.87 1.95
CA PHE A 242 23.71 2.36 2.08
C PHE A 242 24.68 2.03 0.93
N VAL A 243 24.36 1.06 0.07
CA VAL A 243 25.24 0.58 -1.01
C VAL A 243 25.18 1.45 -2.26
N THR A 244 24.03 2.09 -2.55
CA THR A 244 23.87 2.96 -3.72
C THR A 244 23.28 4.29 -3.28
N THR A 245 24.07 5.36 -3.37
CA THR A 245 23.70 6.70 -2.87
C THR A 245 22.88 7.48 -3.90
N SER A 246 21.81 6.87 -4.40
CA SER A 246 20.85 7.53 -5.29
C SER A 246 19.57 7.82 -4.53
N VAL A 247 19.06 9.03 -4.73
CA VAL A 247 17.75 9.45 -4.23
C VAL A 247 16.82 9.50 -5.42
N TYR A 248 15.69 8.82 -5.35
CA TYR A 248 14.70 8.77 -6.43
C TYR A 248 13.53 9.68 -6.08
N VAL A 249 13.16 10.56 -6.99
CA VAL A 249 11.99 11.43 -6.88
C VAL A 249 10.92 10.93 -7.83
N TYR A 250 9.84 10.43 -7.27
CA TYR A 250 8.65 10.03 -8.01
C TYR A 250 7.67 11.18 -8.00
N THR A 251 7.26 11.64 -9.18
CA THR A 251 6.20 12.62 -9.33
C THR A 251 5.04 11.97 -10.05
N ALA A 252 3.85 11.99 -9.45
CA ALA A 252 2.64 11.48 -10.07
C ALA A 252 1.64 12.59 -10.32
N ILE A 253 0.99 12.51 -11.48
CA ILE A 253 -0.19 13.28 -11.85
C ILE A 253 -1.34 12.27 -11.92
N ILE A 254 -2.25 12.35 -10.95
CA ILE A 254 -3.38 11.43 -10.83
C ILE A 254 -4.68 12.19 -11.08
N PRO A 255 -5.42 11.86 -12.17
CA PRO A 255 -6.72 12.44 -12.45
C PRO A 255 -7.73 12.13 -11.34
N VAL A 256 -8.62 13.08 -11.03
CA VAL A 256 -9.68 12.84 -10.02
C VAL A 256 -10.61 11.70 -10.47
N GLU A 257 -10.87 11.57 -11.77
CA GLU A 257 -11.72 10.51 -12.31
C GLU A 257 -11.10 9.12 -12.11
N PHE A 258 -9.75 9.03 -12.06
CA PHE A 258 -9.06 7.79 -11.74
C PHE A 258 -9.27 7.41 -10.26
N LEU A 259 -9.27 8.38 -9.35
CA LEU A 259 -9.54 8.13 -7.93
C LEU A 259 -10.99 7.74 -7.69
N ASP A 260 -11.93 8.31 -8.45
CA ASP A 260 -13.35 7.99 -8.33
C ASP A 260 -13.63 6.49 -8.60
N LYS A 261 -12.76 5.81 -9.35
CA LYS A 261 -12.80 4.34 -9.52
C LYS A 261 -12.59 3.60 -8.19
N PHE A 262 -11.72 4.11 -7.32
CA PHE A 262 -11.49 3.51 -6.00
C PHE A 262 -12.63 3.83 -5.04
N ASP A 263 -13.26 5.00 -5.18
CA ASP A 263 -14.39 5.42 -4.35
C ASP A 263 -15.69 4.69 -4.72
N ASN A 264 -15.90 4.39 -6.01
CA ASN A 264 -17.10 3.72 -6.52
C ASN A 264 -16.72 2.58 -7.50
N PRO A 265 -16.15 1.47 -7.02
CA PRO A 265 -15.57 0.42 -7.86
C PRO A 265 -16.57 -0.41 -8.66
N THR A 266 -17.88 -0.22 -8.43
CA THR A 266 -18.97 -0.85 -9.19
C THR A 266 -19.25 -0.15 -10.52
N HIS A 267 -18.87 1.13 -10.62
CA HIS A 267 -19.13 1.96 -11.79
C HIS A 267 -17.88 2.07 -12.66
N SER A 268 -18.07 1.98 -13.96
CA SER A 268 -17.03 2.23 -14.95
C SER A 268 -16.91 3.74 -15.13
N SER A 269 -15.69 4.27 -15.06
CA SER A 269 -15.44 5.70 -15.25
C SER A 269 -14.36 5.89 -16.33
N PRO A 270 -14.64 6.61 -17.44
CA PRO A 270 -13.56 7.08 -18.30
C PRO A 270 -12.56 7.85 -17.46
N SER A 271 -11.33 7.39 -17.37
CA SER A 271 -10.24 8.18 -16.81
C SER A 271 -9.05 8.14 -17.74
N SER A 272 -8.32 9.24 -17.82
CA SER A 272 -6.95 9.21 -18.33
C SER A 272 -6.09 8.30 -17.42
N PRO A 273 -5.03 7.69 -17.97
CA PRO A 273 -4.10 6.91 -17.18
C PRO A 273 -3.34 7.81 -16.18
N ILE A 274 -2.92 7.22 -15.07
CA ILE A 274 -1.99 7.90 -14.17
C ILE A 274 -0.63 8.07 -14.85
N THR A 275 -0.03 9.24 -14.70
CA THR A 275 1.33 9.48 -15.19
C THR A 275 2.27 9.52 -14.00
N VAL A 276 3.25 8.61 -13.98
CA VAL A 276 4.30 8.58 -12.96
C VAL A 276 5.63 8.79 -13.65
N THR A 277 6.38 9.80 -13.18
CA THR A 277 7.73 10.08 -13.63
C THR A 277 8.69 9.82 -12.48
N CYS A 278 9.84 9.21 -12.78
CA CYS A 278 10.86 8.90 -11.80
C CYS A 278 12.19 9.52 -12.25
N GLY A 279 12.77 10.38 -11.40
CA GLY A 279 14.10 10.95 -11.60
C GLY A 279 15.07 10.47 -10.53
N GLY A 280 16.24 9.99 -10.94
CA GLY A 280 17.33 9.65 -10.02
C GLY A 280 18.25 10.86 -9.80
N LEU A 281 18.56 11.15 -8.54
CA LEU A 281 19.49 12.18 -8.11
C LEU A 281 20.71 11.52 -7.47
N PRO A 282 21.89 11.57 -8.10
CA PRO A 282 23.10 11.03 -7.48
C PRO A 282 23.52 11.92 -6.32
N VAL A 283 23.68 11.33 -5.13
CA VAL A 283 24.20 12.03 -3.96
C VAL A 283 25.68 11.73 -3.83
N LYS A 284 26.50 12.80 -3.84
CA LYS A 284 27.94 12.68 -3.64
C LYS A 284 28.26 12.50 -2.15
N GLY A 285 28.84 11.36 -1.82
CA GLY A 285 29.38 11.05 -0.50
C GLY A 285 28.37 10.48 0.50
N ALA A 286 28.78 9.44 1.23
CA ALA A 286 27.96 8.75 2.22
C ALA A 286 27.46 9.67 3.35
N LYS A 287 28.27 10.65 3.79
CA LYS A 287 27.93 11.59 4.86
C LYS A 287 26.74 12.50 4.49
N SER A 288 26.67 12.94 3.24
CA SER A 288 25.58 13.79 2.73
C SER A 288 24.26 13.03 2.78
N PHE A 289 24.31 11.76 2.40
CA PHE A 289 23.17 10.86 2.41
C PHE A 289 22.68 10.55 3.82
N GLU A 290 23.59 10.22 4.75
CA GLU A 290 23.24 10.00 6.16
C GLU A 290 22.62 11.26 6.77
N THR A 291 23.16 12.43 6.44
CA THR A 291 22.60 13.71 6.85
C THR A 291 21.19 13.91 6.32
N LEU A 292 20.95 13.65 5.02
CA LEU A 292 19.62 13.73 4.42
C LEU A 292 18.64 12.73 5.07
N HIS A 293 19.05 11.48 5.22
CA HIS A 293 18.25 10.45 5.89
C HIS A 293 17.89 10.89 7.31
N ARG A 294 18.84 11.43 8.08
CA ARG A 294 18.61 11.95 9.44
C ARG A 294 17.70 13.18 9.47
N LEU A 295 17.73 14.02 8.44
CA LEU A 295 16.83 15.18 8.33
C LEU A 295 15.39 14.75 8.02
N LEU A 296 15.22 13.73 7.17
CA LEU A 296 13.90 13.24 6.75
C LEU A 296 13.30 12.28 7.79
N CYS A 297 14.10 11.37 8.33
CA CYS A 297 13.73 10.53 9.46
C CYS A 297 13.84 11.35 10.72
N SER A 298 12.73 11.98 11.14
CA SER A 298 12.67 12.86 12.31
C SER A 298 12.82 12.14 13.67
N GLY A 299 13.80 11.26 13.81
CA GLY A 299 14.23 10.69 15.09
C GLY A 299 13.50 9.42 15.56
N PHE A 300 12.62 8.81 14.76
CA PHE A 300 11.87 7.60 15.17
C PHE A 300 12.30 6.31 14.48
N CYS A 301 13.20 6.36 13.49
CA CYS A 301 13.86 5.17 13.00
C CYS A 301 14.78 4.67 14.11
N LYS A 302 14.29 3.74 14.94
CA LYS A 302 15.12 2.94 15.83
C LYS A 302 16.06 2.11 14.98
N THR A 303 17.13 2.70 14.47
CA THR A 303 18.33 1.96 14.12
C THR A 303 19.03 1.62 15.42
N ASP A 304 18.39 0.79 16.24
CA ASP A 304 19.09 -0.01 17.23
C ASP A 304 19.85 -1.07 16.45
N ALA A 305 20.93 -0.66 15.79
CA ALA A 305 21.95 -1.61 15.39
C ALA A 305 22.48 -2.18 16.72
N PRO A 306 22.40 -3.50 16.97
CA PRO A 306 23.08 -4.08 18.11
C PRO A 306 24.57 -3.80 17.88
N GLN A 307 25.12 -2.89 18.68
CA GLN A 307 26.57 -2.84 18.82
C GLN A 307 26.97 -4.24 19.28
N ARG A 308 27.57 -5.02 18.38
CA ARG A 308 28.36 -6.17 18.75
C ARG A 308 29.54 -5.60 19.53
N SER A 309 29.35 -5.40 20.83
CA SER A 309 30.45 -5.31 21.77
C SER A 309 31.20 -6.64 21.64
N ASN A 310 32.37 -6.59 21.01
CA ASN A 310 33.32 -7.69 21.09
C ASN A 310 33.66 -7.87 22.58
N PRO A 311 33.56 -9.08 23.14
CA PRO A 311 34.10 -9.33 24.46
C PRO A 311 35.63 -9.28 24.33
N SER A 312 36.22 -8.29 25.01
CA SER A 312 37.63 -8.35 25.41
C SER A 312 37.74 -9.32 26.57
N ASP A 313 38.32 -10.50 26.31
CA ASP A 313 39.33 -11.20 27.10
C ASP A 313 39.40 -12.68 26.70
#